data_AF-A0A402AZJ9-F1
#
_entry.id   AF-A0A402AZJ9-F1
#
_cell.length_a   1.000
_cell.length_b   1.000
_cell.length_c   1.000
_cell.angle_alpha   90.00
_cell.angle_beta   90.00
_cell.angle_gamma   90.00
#
_symmetry.space_group_name_H-M   'P 1'
#
loop_
_entity.id
_entity.type
_entity.pdbx_description
1 polymer ?
#
loop_
_entity_poly.entity_id
_entity_poly.type
_entity_poly.pdbx_seq_one_letter_code
_entity_poly.pdbx_strand_id
1 'polypeptide(L)' 'MPESVEQLDLLLVTVAKKRRVQQDGVSFEGYRYMDPTLSGYVGEDVVLRYDPADMAEVRIFAEDRFVCRAVCPE' A
#
# COMPACT_ATOMS: atom_id res chain seq x y z
N MET A 1 19.36 22.21 -6.26
CA MET A 1 18.54 22.00 -5.05
C MET A 1 17.10 22.23 -5.49
N PRO A 2 16.15 21.31 -5.32
CA PRO A 2 14.78 21.60 -5.72
C PRO A 2 14.21 22.68 -4.79
N GLU A 3 13.33 23.51 -5.34
CA GLU A 3 13.06 24.85 -4.82
C GLU A 3 11.64 25.03 -4.26
N SER A 4 10.85 23.96 -4.09
CA SER A 4 9.55 24.00 -3.40
C SER A 4 9.10 22.64 -2.84
N VAL A 5 8.40 22.65 -1.71
CA VAL A 5 7.82 21.47 -1.03
C VAL A 5 6.72 20.82 -1.88
N GLU A 6 5.94 21.59 -2.63
CA GLU A 6 4.86 21.07 -3.49
C GLU A 6 5.37 20.28 -4.70
N GLN A 7 6.65 20.42 -5.07
CA GLN A 7 7.29 19.59 -6.10
C GLN A 7 7.76 18.22 -5.57
N LEU A 8 7.86 18.06 -4.25
CA LEU A 8 8.07 16.77 -3.61
C LEU A 8 6.77 15.95 -3.60
N ASP A 9 5.63 16.60 -3.37
CA ASP A 9 4.31 15.95 -3.25
C ASP A 9 3.73 15.46 -4.60
N LEU A 10 4.20 15.98 -5.74
CA LEU A 10 3.63 15.65 -7.05
C LEU A 10 4.01 14.25 -7.59
N LEU A 11 4.88 13.50 -6.90
CA LEU A 11 5.47 12.24 -7.38
C LEU A 11 5.41 11.07 -6.39
N LEU A 12 4.89 11.24 -5.17
CA LEU A 12 4.98 10.22 -4.13
C LEU A 12 3.83 9.22 -4.19
N VAL A 13 3.87 8.37 -5.22
CA VAL A 13 3.41 6.99 -5.07
C VAL A 13 4.59 6.07 -5.37
N THR A 14 5.26 5.63 -4.31
CA THR A 14 6.50 4.87 -4.43
C THR A 14 6.21 3.38 -4.67
N VAL A 15 7.05 2.80 -5.55
CA VAL A 15 7.20 1.41 -6.03
C VAL A 15 6.05 0.44 -5.73
N ALA A 16 5.30 0.14 -6.79
CA ALA A 16 4.41 -1.01 -6.90
C ALA A 16 5.17 -2.33 -6.68
N LYS A 17 5.04 -2.95 -5.51
CA LYS A 17 5.46 -4.35 -5.29
C LYS A 17 4.23 -5.26 -5.27
N LYS A 18 4.28 -6.35 -6.04
CA LYS A 18 3.29 -7.42 -5.96
C LYS A 18 3.45 -8.18 -4.65
N ARG A 19 2.36 -8.34 -3.90
CA ARG A 19 2.30 -9.11 -2.66
C ARG A 19 1.06 -9.98 -2.66
N ARG A 20 1.23 -11.19 -2.13
CA ARG A 20 0.12 -12.12 -1.90
C ARG A 20 -0.66 -11.67 -0.68
N VAL A 21 -1.98 -11.60 -0.79
CA VAL A 21 -2.86 -11.36 0.35
C VAL A 21 -2.95 -12.62 1.21
N GLN A 22 -2.70 -12.47 2.51
CA GLN A 22 -2.81 -13.50 3.53
C GLN A 22 -4.11 -13.30 4.34
N GLN A 23 -4.49 -14.29 5.15
CA GLN A 23 -5.69 -14.21 5.99
C GLN A 23 -5.64 -13.05 7.00
N ASP A 24 -4.43 -12.65 7.39
CA ASP A 24 -4.12 -11.55 8.31
C ASP A 24 -3.72 -10.26 7.57
N GLY A 25 -4.08 -10.12 6.29
CA GLY A 25 -3.81 -8.93 5.48
C GLY A 25 -2.58 -9.07 4.59
N VAL A 26 -1.81 -7.99 4.43
CA VAL A 26 -0.64 -7.98 3.55
C VAL A 26 0.62 -7.53 4.31
N SER A 27 1.68 -8.32 4.21
CA SER A 27 2.97 -8.01 4.83
C SER A 27 3.89 -7.25 3.87
N PHE A 28 4.45 -6.13 4.34
CA PHE A 28 5.36 -5.30 3.57
C PHE A 28 6.34 -4.54 4.47
N GLU A 29 7.64 -4.59 4.14
CA GLU A 29 8.74 -3.93 4.90
C GLU A 29 8.70 -4.16 6.42
N GLY A 30 8.26 -5.35 6.85
CA GLY A 30 8.14 -5.71 8.27
C GLY A 30 6.82 -5.32 8.94
N TYR A 31 5.99 -4.52 8.26
CA TYR A 31 4.65 -4.15 8.71
C TYR A 31 3.59 -5.10 8.17
N ARG A 32 2.48 -5.20 8.92
CA ARG A 32 1.27 -5.89 8.50
C ARG A 32 0.15 -4.88 8.29
N TYR A 33 -0.36 -4.83 7.07
CA TYR A 33 -1.44 -3.93 6.67
C TYR A 33 -2.75 -4.70 6.59
N MET A 34 -3.78 -4.22 7.30
CA MET A 34 -5.08 -4.86 7.36
C MET A 34 -6.21 -3.96 6.89
N ASP A 35 -7.18 -4.57 6.22
CA ASP A 35 -8.47 -3.98 5.88
C ASP A 35 -9.47 -5.14 5.65
N PRO A 36 -10.72 -5.06 6.16
CA PRO A 36 -11.72 -6.11 5.96
C PRO A 36 -11.96 -6.47 4.48
N THR A 37 -11.78 -5.53 3.56
CA THR A 37 -11.92 -5.72 2.11
C THR A 37 -10.93 -6.75 1.58
N LEU A 38 -9.74 -6.88 2.19
CA LEU A 38 -8.72 -7.84 1.77
C LEU A 38 -9.14 -9.30 1.97
N SER A 39 -10.13 -9.57 2.83
CA SER A 39 -10.67 -10.92 3.02
C SER A 39 -11.19 -11.53 1.71
N GLY A 40 -11.73 -10.71 0.81
CA GLY A 40 -12.19 -11.13 -0.52
C GLY A 40 -11.08 -11.37 -1.54
N TYR A 41 -9.83 -11.03 -1.21
CA TYR A 41 -8.65 -11.15 -2.07
C TYR A 41 -7.62 -12.13 -1.49
N VAL A 42 -7.93 -12.86 -0.41
CA VAL A 42 -7.01 -13.84 0.19
C VAL A 42 -6.57 -14.85 -0.85
N GLY A 43 -5.26 -15.01 -1.00
CA GLY A 43 -4.70 -15.86 -2.04
C GLY A 43 -4.50 -15.18 -3.39
N GLU A 44 -4.85 -13.90 -3.56
CA GLU A 44 -4.59 -13.13 -4.79
C GLU A 44 -3.34 -12.24 -4.65
N ASP A 45 -2.72 -11.91 -5.79
CA ASP A 45 -1.62 -10.94 -5.83
C ASP A 45 -2.15 -9.52 -6.02
N VAL A 46 -1.75 -8.63 -5.12
CA VAL A 46 -2.11 -7.21 -5.15
C VAL A 46 -0.87 -6.34 -5.24
N VAL A 47 -1.05 -5.11 -5.71
CA VAL A 47 -0.03 -4.09 -5.81
C VAL A 47 -0.23 -3.07 -4.70
N LEU A 48 0.85 -2.81 -3.96
CA LEU A 48 0.85 -1.80 -2.90
C LEU A 48 1.45 -0.51 -3.42
N ARG A 49 0.83 0.59 -3.04
CA ARG A 49 1.27 1.95 -3.32
C ARG A 49 1.32 2.71 -2.00
N TYR A 50 2.51 3.20 -1.65
CA TYR A 50 2.76 3.81 -0.35
C TYR A 50 3.63 5.07 -0.50
N ASP A 51 3.59 5.91 0.53
CA ASP A 51 4.51 7.04 0.67
C ASP A 51 5.68 6.60 1.58
N PRO A 52 6.95 6.65 1.14
CA PRO A 52 8.10 6.34 1.97
C PRO A 52 8.17 7.19 3.25
N ALA A 53 7.58 8.38 3.25
CA ALA A 53 7.48 9.25 4.43
C ALA A 53 6.31 8.89 5.35
N ASP A 54 5.30 8.17 4.86
CA ASP A 54 4.11 7.74 5.60
C ASP A 54 3.78 6.26 5.37
N MET A 55 4.28 5.43 6.28
CA MET A 55 4.04 3.98 6.31
C MET A 55 2.81 3.57 7.10
N ALA A 56 2.06 4.51 7.69
CA ALA A 56 0.91 4.17 8.52
C ALA A 56 -0.22 3.52 7.70
N GLU A 57 -0.31 3.91 6.42
CA GLU A 57 -1.29 3.37 5.49
C GLU A 57 -0.71 3.07 4.11
N VAL A 58 -1.26 2.05 3.45
CA VAL A 58 -0.93 1.70 2.06
C VAL A 58 -2.19 1.59 1.23
N ARG A 59 -2.09 2.00 -0.04
CA ARG A 59 -3.17 1.84 -1.02
C ARG A 59 -2.96 0.53 -1.77
N ILE A 60 -3.99 -0.31 -1.77
CA ILE A 60 -3.94 -1.64 -2.40
C ILE A 60 -4.71 -1.62 -3.71
N PHE A 61 -4.11 -2.21 -4.74
CA PHE A 61 -4.65 -2.32 -6.08
C PHE A 61 -4.65 -3.78 -6.53
N ALA A 62 -5.75 -4.22 -7.15
CA ALA A 62 -5.85 -5.51 -7.83
C ALA A 62 -6.13 -5.22 -9.31
N GLU A 63 -5.33 -5.80 -10.22
CA GLU A 63 -5.48 -5.58 -11.67
C GLU A 63 -5.58 -4.07 -12.04
N ASP A 64 -4.70 -3.25 -11.47
CA ASP A 64 -4.67 -1.78 -11.62
C ASP A 64 -5.92 -1.03 -11.12
N ARG A 65 -6.88 -1.73 -10.51
CA ARG A 65 -8.05 -1.15 -9.86
C ARG A 65 -7.78 -0.94 -8.38
N PHE A 66 -8.14 0.23 -7.86
CA PHE A 66 -8.10 0.52 -6.43
C PHE A 66 -9.07 -0.41 -5.67
N VAL A 67 -8.57 -1.07 -4.63
CA VAL A 67 -9.33 -1.98 -3.76
C VAL A 67 -9.69 -1.31 -2.45
N CYS A 68 -8.67 -0.95 -1.66
CA CYS A 68 -8.84 -0.38 -0.34
C CYS A 68 -7.57 0.35 0.14
N ARG A 69 -7.70 0.99 1.29
CA ARG A 69 -6.59 1.60 2.02
C ARG A 69 -6.36 0.80 3.30
N ALA A 70 -5.30 0.01 3.33
CA ALA A 70 -4.98 -0.84 4.47
C ALA A 70 -4.08 -0.09 5.45
N VAL A 71 -4.35 -0.25 6.74
CA VAL A 71 -3.62 0.44 7.82
C VAL A 71 -2.76 -0.56 8.60
N CYS A 72 -1.62 -0.09 9.10
CA CYS A 72 -0.83 -0.88 10.03
C CYS A 72 -1.38 -0.68 11.46
N PRO A 73 -1.78 -1.75 12.18
CA PRO A 73 -2.28 -1.64 13.55
C PRO A 73 -1.18 -1.57 14.63
N GLU A 74 0.10 -1.73 14.25
CA GLU A 74 1.27 -1.69 15.15
C GLU A 74 1.88 -0.30 15.29
#